data_AF-Q29410-F1
#
_entry.id   AF-Q29410-F1
#
_cell.length_a   1.000
_cell.length_b   1.000
_cell.length_c   1.000
_cell.angle_alpha   90.00
_cell.angle_beta   90.00
_cell.angle_gamma   90.00
#
_symmetry.space_group_name_H-M   'P 1'
#
loop_
_entity.id
_entity.type
_entity.pdbx_description
1 polymer ?
#
loop_
_entity_poly.entity_id
_entity_poly.type
_entity_poly.pdbx_seq_one_letter_code
_entity_poly.pdbx_strand_id
1 'polypeptide(L)'
;QGCGEQTMTLLAPTLAASRYLDKTEQWSLLPPETKDRAVDLIQKGYTRIQEFRKRDGSYGAWLHRDSSTWLTAFVLKILSLAQDQVGGSTKKLQETAMWLLSQQRDDGSFHDPCPVIHRDMQGGLVGSD
;
A
#
# COMPACT_ATOMS: atom_id res chain seq x y z
N GLN A 1 9.21 8.43 -8.09
CA GLN A 1 10.17 7.63 -8.89
C GLN A 1 10.44 6.33 -8.14
N GLY A 2 10.96 5.30 -8.81
CA GLY A 2 11.27 4.03 -8.14
C GLY A 2 10.26 2.92 -8.38
N CYS A 3 10.42 1.81 -7.67
CA CYS A 3 9.63 0.58 -7.78
C CYS A 3 8.34 0.63 -6.91
N GLY A 4 7.54 -0.44 -6.93
CA GLY A 4 6.32 -0.55 -6.13
C GLY A 4 6.58 -0.41 -4.62
N GLU A 5 7.69 -0.97 -4.12
CA GLU A 5 8.09 -0.87 -2.71
C GLU A 5 8.35 0.58 -2.30
N GLN A 6 9.17 1.30 -3.08
CA GLN A 6 9.51 2.70 -2.82
C GLN A 6 8.28 3.61 -2.89
N THR A 7 7.32 3.30 -3.77
CA THR A 7 6.04 3.99 -3.83
C THR A 7 5.29 3.86 -2.51
N MET A 8 5.26 2.65 -1.94
CA MET A 8 4.58 2.38 -0.67
C MET A 8 5.30 2.97 0.55
N THR A 9 6.63 3.03 0.53
CA THR A 9 7.43 3.69 1.59
C THR A 9 7.09 5.18 1.72
N LEU A 10 6.64 5.83 0.65
CA LEU A 10 6.22 7.24 0.68
C LEU A 10 4.72 7.41 0.92
N LEU A 11 3.90 6.61 0.23
CA LEU A 11 2.43 6.73 0.31
C LEU A 11 1.91 6.37 1.70
N ALA A 12 2.37 5.25 2.28
CA ALA A 12 1.80 4.76 3.53
C ALA A 12 2.01 5.72 4.72
N PRO A 13 3.21 6.28 4.96
CA PRO A 13 3.41 7.28 6.01
C PRO A 13 2.65 8.58 5.74
N THR A 14 2.59 9.03 4.48
CA THR A 14 1.83 10.25 4.12
C THR A 14 0.35 10.10 4.45
N LEU A 15 -0.26 8.96 4.08
CA LEU A 15 -1.65 8.66 4.40
C LEU A 15 -1.86 8.51 5.91
N ALA A 16 -0.93 7.85 6.62
CA ALA A 16 -1.02 7.69 8.07
C ALA A 16 -0.97 9.05 8.79
N ALA A 17 -0.05 9.94 8.40
CA ALA A 17 0.05 11.29 8.94
C ALA A 17 -1.18 12.14 8.62
N SER A 18 -1.68 12.11 7.38
CA SER A 18 -2.91 12.80 6.98
C SER A 18 -4.10 12.33 7.82
N ARG A 19 -4.29 11.01 7.97
CA ARG A 19 -5.38 10.45 8.78
C ARG A 19 -5.24 10.77 10.27
N TYR A 20 -4.01 10.85 10.79
CA TYR A 20 -3.78 11.29 12.16
C TYR A 20 -4.24 12.74 12.33
N LEU A 21 -3.78 13.66 11.48
CA LEU A 21 -4.15 15.08 11.53
C LEU A 21 -5.66 15.31 11.33
N ASP A 22 -6.31 14.50 10.48
CA ASP A 22 -7.77 14.51 10.32
C ASP A 22 -8.47 14.11 11.62
N LYS A 23 -8.04 13.01 12.25
CA LYS A 23 -8.67 12.49 13.47
C LYS A 23 -8.40 13.30 14.73
N THR A 24 -7.29 14.03 14.78
CA THR A 24 -6.93 14.89 15.91
C THR A 24 -7.32 16.35 15.69
N GLU A 25 -7.88 16.67 14.52
CA GLU A 25 -8.27 18.04 14.12
C GLU A 25 -7.11 19.05 14.17
N GLN A 26 -5.87 18.56 13.98
CA GLN A 26 -4.65 19.35 14.15
C GLN A 26 -4.17 20.09 12.89
N TRP A 27 -4.94 20.07 11.79
CA TRP A 27 -4.57 20.78 10.57
C TRP A 27 -4.41 22.30 10.76
N SER A 28 -5.14 22.89 11.70
CA SER A 28 -5.07 24.32 12.03
C SER A 28 -3.71 24.74 12.63
N LEU A 29 -2.91 23.79 13.11
CA LEU A 29 -1.56 24.02 13.64
C LEU A 29 -0.50 24.10 12.54
N LEU A 30 -0.87 23.81 11.29
CA LEU A 30 0.02 23.77 10.13
C LEU A 30 -0.39 24.84 9.10
N PRO A 31 0.53 25.23 8.19
CA PRO A 31 0.18 26.10 7.08
C PRO A 31 -1.01 25.53 6.27
N PRO A 32 -2.00 26.34 5.86
CA PRO A 32 -3.21 25.88 5.19
C PRO A 32 -2.96 24.99 3.96
N GLU A 33 -1.88 25.27 3.23
CA GLU A 33 -1.49 24.58 1.99
C GLU A 33 -1.01 23.14 2.25
N THR A 34 -0.70 22.80 3.51
CA THR A 34 -0.19 21.47 3.88
C THR A 34 -1.21 20.37 3.62
N LYS A 35 -2.49 20.66 3.83
CA LYS A 35 -3.57 19.69 3.60
C LYS A 35 -3.71 19.36 2.12
N ASP A 36 -3.76 20.39 1.28
CA ASP A 36 -3.85 20.23 -0.18
C ASP A 36 -2.64 19.49 -0.74
N ARG A 37 -1.44 19.80 -0.22
CA ARG A 37 -0.22 19.06 -0.56
C ARG A 37 -0.30 17.59 -0.16
N ALA A 38 -0.85 17.27 1.01
CA ALA A 38 -1.01 15.89 1.45
C ALA A 38 -1.96 15.11 0.51
N VAL A 39 -3.09 15.72 0.14
CA VAL A 39 -4.04 15.13 -0.82
C VAL A 39 -3.38 14.87 -2.17
N ASP A 40 -2.62 15.83 -2.72
CA ASP A 40 -1.89 15.68 -3.99
C ASP A 40 -0.85 14.53 -3.92
N LEU A 41 -0.11 14.42 -2.82
CA LEU A 41 0.85 13.33 -2.62
C LEU A 41 0.16 11.96 -2.55
N ILE A 42 -0.97 11.87 -1.85
CA ILE A 42 -1.76 10.63 -1.75
C ILE A 42 -2.32 10.25 -3.12
N GLN A 43 -2.85 11.21 -3.87
CA GLN A 43 -3.35 10.98 -5.24
C GLN A 43 -2.24 10.49 -6.17
N LYS A 44 -1.06 11.13 -6.14
CA LYS A 44 0.10 10.72 -6.93
C LYS A 44 0.58 9.33 -6.57
N GLY A 45 0.68 9.02 -5.27
CA GLY A 45 1.07 7.70 -4.79
C GLY A 45 0.05 6.62 -5.18
N TYR A 46 -1.24 6.91 -5.07
CA TYR A 46 -2.32 6.03 -5.50
C TYR A 46 -2.22 5.73 -7.01
N THR A 47 -2.12 6.75 -7.85
CA THR A 47 -1.99 6.54 -9.31
C THR A 47 -0.74 5.73 -9.62
N ARG A 48 0.39 6.04 -8.97
CA ARG A 48 1.66 5.36 -9.21
C ARG A 48 1.63 3.89 -8.82
N ILE A 49 1.06 3.53 -7.68
CA ILE A 49 1.05 2.12 -7.25
C ILE A 49 0.19 1.26 -8.20
N GLN A 50 -0.83 1.84 -8.82
CA GLN A 50 -1.68 1.13 -9.79
C GLN A 50 -0.91 0.71 -11.05
N GLU A 51 0.20 1.37 -11.39
CA GLU A 51 1.07 0.98 -12.50
C GLU A 51 1.85 -0.31 -12.21
N PHE A 52 1.95 -0.72 -10.93
CA PHE A 52 2.55 -1.98 -10.50
C PHE A 52 1.54 -3.10 -10.24
N ARG A 53 0.24 -2.82 -10.44
CA ARG A 53 -0.80 -3.82 -10.29
C ARG A 53 -0.76 -4.82 -11.45
N LYS A 54 -0.68 -6.10 -11.14
CA LYS A 54 -0.77 -7.17 -12.13
C LYS A 54 -2.21 -7.48 -12.52
N ARG A 55 -2.39 -8.29 -13.56
CA ARG A 55 -3.71 -8.63 -14.11
C ARG A 55 -4.59 -9.39 -13.11
N ASP A 56 -3.99 -10.17 -12.24
CA ASP A 56 -4.66 -10.96 -11.19
C ASP A 56 -4.93 -10.15 -9.90
N GLY A 57 -4.55 -8.87 -9.86
CA GLY A 57 -4.72 -8.01 -8.68
C GLY A 57 -3.57 -8.03 -7.68
N SER A 58 -2.51 -8.79 -7.95
CA SER A 58 -1.31 -8.86 -7.12
C SER A 58 -0.30 -7.75 -7.40
N TYR A 59 0.65 -7.55 -6.48
CA TYR A 59 1.71 -6.55 -6.58
C TYR A 59 3.09 -7.19 -6.34
N GLY A 60 4.09 -6.64 -7.03
CA GLY A 60 5.52 -6.92 -6.81
C GLY A 60 6.31 -5.61 -6.91
N ALA A 61 7.62 -5.66 -6.61
CA ALA A 61 8.48 -4.48 -6.72
C ALA A 61 8.46 -3.91 -8.14
N TRP A 62 8.47 -4.77 -9.15
CA TRP A 62 8.31 -4.42 -10.56
C TRP A 62 7.30 -5.35 -11.22
N LEU A 63 6.72 -4.94 -12.35
CA LEU A 63 5.76 -5.78 -13.10
C LEU A 63 6.35 -7.12 -13.56
N HIS A 64 7.66 -7.16 -13.87
CA HIS A 64 8.37 -8.36 -14.32
C HIS A 64 8.92 -9.22 -13.18
N ARG A 65 8.86 -8.76 -11.93
CA ARG A 65 9.23 -9.54 -10.75
C ARG A 65 7.99 -10.28 -10.26
N ASP A 66 8.15 -11.48 -9.71
CA ASP A 66 7.06 -12.22 -9.10
C ASP A 66 6.39 -11.44 -7.97
N SER A 67 5.14 -11.82 -7.68
CA SER A 67 4.31 -11.11 -6.72
C SER A 67 4.73 -11.44 -5.30
N SER A 68 4.67 -10.43 -4.42
CA SER A 68 4.87 -10.60 -2.99
C SER A 68 3.51 -10.62 -2.30
N THR A 69 3.26 -11.66 -1.50
CA THR A 69 2.05 -11.74 -0.67
C THR A 69 2.02 -10.60 0.35
N TRP A 70 3.15 -10.32 1.00
CA TRP A 70 3.25 -9.24 1.98
C TRP A 70 3.01 -7.86 1.34
N LEU A 71 3.65 -7.57 0.20
CA LEU A 71 3.47 -6.27 -0.48
C LEU A 71 2.02 -6.11 -0.95
N THR A 72 1.43 -7.17 -1.50
CA THR A 72 0.03 -7.14 -1.97
C THR A 72 -0.93 -6.84 -0.81
N ALA A 73 -0.74 -7.48 0.35
CA ALA A 73 -1.53 -7.21 1.55
C ALA A 73 -1.32 -5.77 2.06
N PHE A 74 -0.08 -5.28 2.04
CA PHE A 74 0.24 -3.92 2.46
C PHE A 74 -0.42 -2.87 1.55
N VAL A 75 -0.34 -3.05 0.23
CA VAL A 75 -1.01 -2.19 -0.75
C VAL A 75 -2.52 -2.21 -0.54
N LEU A 76 -3.14 -3.39 -0.40
CA LEU A 76 -4.59 -3.50 -0.16
C LEU A 76 -5.03 -2.71 1.08
N LYS A 77 -4.31 -2.85 2.20
CA LYS A 77 -4.59 -2.11 3.44
C LYS A 77 -4.56 -0.60 3.21
N ILE A 78 -3.50 -0.10 2.58
CA ILE A 78 -3.30 1.33 2.38
C ILE A 78 -4.32 1.92 1.39
N LEU A 79 -4.59 1.24 0.27
CA LEU A 79 -5.58 1.73 -0.70
C LEU A 79 -7.01 1.66 -0.15
N SER A 80 -7.33 0.67 0.68
CA SER A 80 -8.63 0.63 1.37
C SER A 80 -8.81 1.81 2.32
N LEU A 81 -7.74 2.25 2.99
CA LEU A 81 -7.77 3.44 3.87
C LEU A 81 -7.77 4.77 3.09
N ALA A 82 -7.23 4.79 1.87
CA ALA A 82 -7.23 5.97 1.00
C ALA A 82 -8.50 6.11 0.17
N GLN A 83 -9.38 5.10 0.19
CA GLN A 83 -10.57 5.02 -0.65
C GLN A 83 -11.48 6.25 -0.51
N ASP A 84 -11.67 6.73 0.72
CA ASP A 84 -12.50 7.91 1.03
C ASP A 84 -11.92 9.22 0.48
N GLN A 85 -10.58 9.29 0.30
CA GLN A 85 -9.89 10.48 -0.18
C GLN A 85 -9.70 10.50 -1.69
N VAL A 86 -9.54 9.33 -2.32
CA VAL A 86 -9.12 9.20 -3.73
C VAL A 86 -10.24 8.68 -4.66
N GLY A 87 -11.33 8.12 -4.13
CA GLY A 87 -12.46 7.65 -4.95
C GLY A 87 -12.10 6.48 -5.89
N GLY A 88 -11.31 5.53 -5.40
CA GLY A 88 -10.80 4.39 -6.17
C GLY A 88 -11.85 3.37 -6.62
N SER A 89 -11.45 2.37 -7.40
CA SER A 89 -12.36 1.29 -7.80
C SER A 89 -12.41 0.18 -6.75
N THR A 90 -13.54 0.03 -6.07
CA THR A 90 -13.76 -1.06 -5.10
C THR A 90 -13.57 -2.45 -5.71
N LYS A 91 -13.94 -2.62 -6.99
CA LYS A 91 -13.73 -3.87 -7.73
C LYS A 91 -12.25 -4.28 -7.78
N LYS A 92 -11.34 -3.32 -7.99
CA LYS A 92 -9.90 -3.61 -8.03
C LYS A 92 -9.37 -4.09 -6.67
N LEU A 93 -9.88 -3.51 -5.57
CA LEU A 93 -9.54 -3.93 -4.21
C LEU A 93 -10.08 -5.34 -3.90
N GLN A 94 -11.30 -5.66 -4.35
CA GLN A 94 -11.89 -6.98 -4.21
C GLN A 94 -11.07 -8.05 -4.96
N GLU A 95 -10.67 -7.78 -6.19
CA GLU A 95 -9.78 -8.67 -6.96
C GLU A 95 -8.44 -8.89 -6.23
N THR A 96 -7.85 -7.84 -5.67
CA THR A 96 -6.63 -7.95 -4.85
C THR A 96 -6.84 -8.80 -3.59
N ALA A 97 -7.98 -8.64 -2.91
CA ALA A 97 -8.34 -9.46 -1.76
C ALA A 97 -8.55 -10.94 -2.14
N MET A 98 -9.20 -11.21 -3.27
CA MET A 98 -9.37 -12.58 -3.80
C MET A 98 -8.03 -13.23 -4.11
N TRP A 99 -7.08 -12.49 -4.68
CA TRP A 99 -5.73 -13.00 -4.90
C TRP A 99 -5.01 -13.33 -3.58
N LEU A 100 -5.16 -12.52 -2.54
CA LEU A 100 -4.57 -12.83 -1.23
C LEU A 100 -5.16 -14.11 -0.64
N LEU A 101 -6.49 -14.28 -0.72
CA LEU A 101 -7.17 -15.50 -0.24
C LEU A 101 -6.67 -16.76 -0.96
N SER A 102 -6.28 -16.67 -2.24
CA SER A 102 -5.69 -17.81 -2.94
C SER A 102 -4.24 -18.14 -2.52
N GLN A 103 -3.60 -17.28 -1.71
CA GLN A 103 -2.28 -17.54 -1.12
C GLN A 103 -2.36 -18.22 0.26
N GLN A 104 -3.58 -18.50 0.77
CA GLN A 104 -3.76 -19.23 2.01
C GLN A 104 -3.52 -20.73 1.79
N ARG A 105 -2.77 -21.35 2.71
CA ARG A 105 -2.49 -22.79 2.73
C ARG A 105 -3.57 -23.56 3.49
N ASP A 106 -3.58 -24.88 3.37
CA ASP A 106 -4.55 -25.76 4.02
C ASP A 106 -4.53 -25.67 5.57
N ASP A 107 -3.38 -25.28 6.14
CA ASP A 107 -3.21 -25.05 7.58
C ASP A 107 -3.67 -23.65 8.04
N GLY A 108 -4.21 -22.84 7.12
CA GLY A 108 -4.66 -21.48 7.36
C GLY A 108 -3.58 -20.41 7.32
N SER A 109 -2.30 -20.78 7.19
CA SER A 109 -1.19 -19.83 7.08
C SER A 109 -1.12 -19.18 5.69
N PHE A 110 -0.46 -18.03 5.60
CA PHE A 110 -0.15 -17.38 4.32
C PHE A 110 1.34 -17.48 4.03
N HIS A 111 1.69 -17.79 2.77
CA HIS A 111 3.08 -17.87 2.32
C HIS A 111 3.41 -16.74 1.35
N ASP A 112 4.62 -16.19 1.46
CA ASP A 112 5.14 -15.20 0.51
C ASP A 112 6.28 -15.83 -0.32
N PRO A 113 6.02 -16.23 -1.58
CA PRO A 113 7.01 -16.94 -2.40
C PRO A 113 8.12 -16.02 -2.92
N CYS A 114 7.85 -14.72 -3.06
CA CYS A 114 8.83 -13.75 -3.55
C CYS A 114 8.71 -12.46 -2.73
N PRO A 115 9.23 -12.43 -1.50
CA PRO A 115 9.06 -11.27 -0.66
C PRO A 115 9.77 -10.02 -1.19
N VAL A 116 9.45 -8.89 -0.57
CA VAL A 116 10.04 -7.59 -0.87
C VAL A 116 11.57 -7.58 -0.75
N ILE A 117 12.19 -6.73 -1.57
CA ILE A 117 13.65 -6.55 -1.63
C ILE A 117 14.10 -5.68 -0.46
N HIS A 118 13.44 -4.54 -0.23
CA HIS A 118 13.75 -3.65 0.89
C HIS A 118 13.11 -4.15 2.19
N ARG A 119 13.70 -5.19 2.78
CA ARG A 119 13.20 -5.86 3.99
C ARG A 119 12.94 -4.95 5.18
N ASP A 120 13.67 -3.83 5.29
CA ASP A 120 13.44 -2.81 6.33
C ASP A 120 12.01 -2.24 6.32
N MET A 121 11.33 -2.26 5.17
CA MET A 121 9.93 -1.83 5.07
C MET A 121 8.96 -2.76 5.82
N GLN A 122 9.40 -3.99 6.11
CA GLN A 122 8.64 -4.96 6.91
C GLN A 122 8.84 -4.73 8.42
N GLY A 123 9.76 -3.84 8.82
CA GLY A 123 10.06 -3.56 10.23
C GLY A 123 10.47 -4.83 10.97
N GLY A 124 9.92 -5.02 12.18
CA GLY A 124 10.21 -6.18 13.04
C GLY A 124 9.62 -7.52 12.57
N LEU A 125 9.06 -7.60 11.36
CA LEU A 125 8.56 -8.88 10.80
C LEU A 125 9.68 -9.78 10.26
N VAL A 126 10.86 -9.21 10.02
CA VAL A 126 12.05 -9.98 9.67
C VAL A 126 12.63 -10.49 10.98
N GLY A 127 12.43 -11.77 11.27
CA GLY A 127 13.05 -12.43 12.42
C GLY A 127 14.57 -12.41 12.29
N SER A 128 15.25 -12.27 13.42
CA SER A 128 16.63 -12.72 13.59
C SER A 128 16.58 -14.22 13.86
N ASP A 129 16.58 -15.03 12.81
CA ASP A 129 16.91 -16.44 12.92
C ASP A 129 18.43 -16.62 13.07
#